data_AF-A0A2T7UYZ6-F1
#
_entry.id   AF-A0A2T7UYZ6-F1
#
_cell.length_a   1.000
_cell.length_b   1.000
_cell.length_c   1.000
_cell.angle_alpha   90.00
_cell.angle_beta   90.00
_cell.angle_gamma   90.00
#
_symmetry.space_group_name_H-M   'P 1'
#
loop_
_entity.id
_entity.type
_entity.pdbx_description
1 polymer ?
#
loop_
_entity_poly.entity_id
_entity_poly.type
_entity_poly.pdbx_seq_one_letter_code
_entity_poly.pdbx_strand_id
1 'polypeptide(L)'
;TSGLDAQPRPMERLGDVLANIRESLGEWFRSADPLVASGLDRLRIAPVDLRAQHAVASAIRIHAQREAAFAVPDITRTALDLGLKGVTAAHVDARVSELIRNEKLIPGKEDRIDGVVTHVTTPEALATERGILAEIERGKGEGRVIVSADTVIERINAASGDKELNAGQMAAATMALTSADRIVAVQGVSGAGKSTMLASVARNVEQEGGKVVGLALMKATADRLGAEAGIESRTVSS
;
A
#
# COMPACT_ATOMS: atom_id res chain seq x y z
N THR A 1 -54.15 -3.45 -30.41
CA THR A 1 -53.05 -2.58 -30.87
C THR A 1 -53.07 -1.30 -30.08
N SER A 2 -51.89 -0.92 -29.59
CA SER A 2 -51.48 0.35 -28.96
C SER A 2 -52.03 0.71 -27.58
N GLY A 3 -51.10 0.67 -26.62
CA GLY A 3 -51.26 1.12 -25.25
C GLY A 3 -51.28 2.64 -25.12
N LEU A 4 -51.95 3.09 -24.06
CA LEU A 4 -52.04 4.47 -23.63
C LEU A 4 -50.84 4.76 -22.71
N ASP A 5 -49.94 5.64 -23.17
CA ASP A 5 -48.89 6.24 -22.36
C ASP A 5 -49.52 7.07 -21.23
N ALA A 6 -49.41 6.57 -20.00
CA ALA A 6 -49.78 7.30 -18.80
C ALA A 6 -48.66 8.28 -18.44
N GLN A 7 -48.91 9.59 -18.56
CA GLN A 7 -47.99 10.59 -18.00
C GLN A 7 -48.08 10.59 -16.45
N PRO A 8 -46.94 10.57 -15.73
CA PRO A 8 -46.92 10.53 -14.27
C PRO A 8 -47.40 11.84 -13.63
N ARG A 9 -48.04 11.74 -12.46
CA ARG A 9 -48.76 12.84 -11.80
C ARG A 9 -47.80 13.84 -11.14
N PRO A 10 -48.18 15.13 -10.97
CA PRO A 10 -47.29 16.19 -10.46
C PRO A 10 -46.67 15.93 -9.08
N MET A 11 -47.33 15.14 -8.21
CA MET A 11 -46.80 14.82 -6.87
C MET A 11 -45.71 13.74 -6.90
N GLU A 12 -45.71 12.84 -7.89
CA GLU A 12 -44.65 11.84 -8.08
C GLU A 12 -43.36 12.51 -8.56
N ARG A 13 -43.49 13.50 -9.45
CA ARG A 13 -42.35 14.34 -9.88
C ARG A 13 -41.71 15.13 -8.74
N LEU A 14 -42.47 15.51 -7.71
CA LEU A 14 -41.92 16.21 -6.54
C LEU A 14 -41.10 15.26 -5.65
N GLY A 15 -41.55 14.01 -5.50
CA GLY A 15 -40.82 12.95 -4.81
C GLY A 15 -39.51 12.61 -5.51
N ASP A 16 -39.55 12.47 -6.84
CA ASP A 16 -38.36 12.18 -7.66
C ASP A 16 -37.36 13.33 -7.70
N VAL A 17 -37.84 14.59 -7.69
CA VAL A 17 -36.97 15.77 -7.61
C VAL A 17 -36.34 15.88 -6.22
N LEU A 18 -37.06 15.59 -5.13
CA LEU A 18 -36.50 15.58 -3.77
C LEU A 18 -35.56 14.40 -3.53
N ALA A 19 -35.84 13.23 -4.12
CA ALA A 19 -34.96 12.07 -4.09
C ALA A 19 -33.66 12.33 -4.86
N ASN A 20 -33.75 12.92 -6.06
CA ASN A 20 -32.58 13.32 -6.84
C ASN A 20 -31.77 14.44 -6.17
N ILE A 21 -32.41 15.38 -5.47
CA ILE A 21 -31.71 16.38 -4.65
C ILE A 21 -31.00 15.72 -3.47
N ARG A 22 -31.62 14.73 -2.80
CA ARG A 22 -30.98 13.96 -1.71
C ARG A 22 -29.81 13.11 -2.19
N GLU A 23 -29.89 12.55 -3.39
CA GLU A 23 -28.83 11.74 -4.00
C GLU A 23 -27.67 12.62 -4.50
N SER A 24 -27.99 13.73 -5.19
CA SER A 24 -27.01 14.73 -5.66
C SER A 24 -26.32 15.46 -4.52
N LEU A 25 -27.03 15.76 -3.43
CA LEU A 25 -26.45 16.34 -2.21
C LEU A 25 -25.72 15.29 -1.36
N GLY A 26 -26.12 14.01 -1.44
CA GLY A 26 -25.48 12.91 -0.71
C GLY A 26 -24.02 12.69 -1.13
N GLU A 27 -23.69 12.93 -2.39
CA GLU A 27 -22.31 12.96 -2.88
C GLU A 27 -21.53 14.20 -2.42
N TRP A 28 -22.20 15.36 -2.32
CA TRP A 28 -21.59 16.60 -1.79
C TRP A 28 -21.25 16.52 -0.29
N PHE A 29 -22.00 15.72 0.47
CA PHE A 29 -21.81 15.54 1.91
C PHE A 29 -20.85 14.39 2.28
N ARG A 30 -20.60 13.44 1.38
CA ARG A 30 -19.54 12.43 1.56
C ARG A 30 -18.22 12.99 1.04
N SER A 31 -17.50 13.79 1.84
CA SER A 31 -16.05 13.69 1.71
C SER A 31 -15.66 12.34 2.31
N ALA A 32 -15.43 11.36 1.44
CA ALA A 32 -14.78 10.09 1.80
C ALA A 32 -13.33 10.31 2.27
N ASP A 33 -12.85 11.54 2.19
CA ASP A 33 -11.53 11.94 2.63
C ASP A 33 -11.54 12.40 4.10
N PRO A 34 -10.88 11.66 5.01
CA PRO A 34 -10.79 12.01 6.43
C PRO A 34 -9.95 13.26 6.69
N LEU A 35 -9.23 13.78 5.67
CA LEU A 35 -8.36 14.94 5.77
C LEU A 35 -9.06 16.28 5.46
N VAL A 36 -10.33 16.28 5.04
CA VAL A 36 -11.11 17.50 4.76
C VAL A 36 -12.41 17.48 5.57
N ALA A 37 -12.89 18.65 6.01
CA ALA A 37 -14.18 18.75 6.69
C ALA A 37 -15.30 18.21 5.79
N SER A 38 -16.29 17.53 6.38
CA SER A 38 -17.43 16.95 5.68
C SER A 38 -18.75 17.54 6.22
N GLY A 39 -19.88 17.20 5.61
CA GLY A 39 -21.19 17.52 6.20
C GLY A 39 -21.49 19.01 6.32
N LEU A 40 -22.28 19.34 7.35
CA LEU A 40 -22.70 20.71 7.68
C LEU A 40 -21.56 21.57 8.24
N ASP A 41 -20.46 20.97 8.69
CA ASP A 41 -19.32 21.71 9.23
C ASP A 41 -18.61 22.54 8.15
N ARG A 42 -18.69 22.12 6.88
CA ARG A 42 -18.22 22.91 5.72
C ARG A 42 -18.86 24.29 5.62
N LEU A 43 -20.12 24.42 6.04
CA LEU A 43 -20.88 25.67 5.93
C LEU A 43 -20.42 26.73 6.95
N ARG A 44 -19.64 26.32 7.96
CA ARG A 44 -19.12 27.20 9.03
C ARG A 44 -17.67 27.64 8.81
N ILE A 45 -17.01 27.09 7.79
CA ILE A 45 -15.58 27.30 7.54
C ILE A 45 -15.40 28.44 6.53
N ALA A 46 -14.46 29.35 6.78
CA ALA A 46 -14.18 30.43 5.85
C ALA A 46 -13.67 29.88 4.51
N PRO A 47 -13.98 30.52 3.36
CA PRO A 47 -13.55 30.01 2.06
C PRO A 47 -12.03 29.80 1.90
N VAL A 48 -11.22 30.58 2.62
CA VAL A 48 -9.76 30.41 2.63
C VAL A 48 -9.32 29.16 3.39
N ASP A 49 -9.98 28.84 4.50
CA ASP A 49 -9.69 27.66 5.31
C ASP A 49 -10.10 26.38 4.58
N LEU A 50 -11.22 26.39 3.84
CA LEU A 50 -11.58 25.27 2.96
C LEU A 50 -10.48 25.01 1.91
N ARG A 51 -9.96 26.06 1.29
CA ARG A 51 -8.83 25.92 0.35
C ARG A 51 -7.59 25.38 1.05
N ALA A 52 -7.28 25.85 2.25
CA ALA A 52 -6.15 25.33 3.02
C ALA A 52 -6.33 23.84 3.36
N GLN A 53 -7.54 23.41 3.73
CA GLN A 53 -7.85 21.98 3.93
C GLN A 53 -7.58 21.16 2.66
N HIS A 54 -8.06 21.62 1.50
CA HIS A 54 -7.81 20.95 0.23
C HIS A 54 -6.33 20.91 -0.16
N ALA A 55 -5.59 21.99 0.06
CA ALA A 55 -4.15 22.05 -0.19
C ALA A 55 -3.40 21.03 0.67
N VAL A 56 -3.64 21.04 1.98
CA VAL A 56 -2.97 20.14 2.93
C VAL A 56 -3.34 18.68 2.69
N ALA A 57 -4.63 18.37 2.49
CA ALA A 57 -5.06 17.02 2.17
C ALA A 57 -4.43 16.49 0.87
N SER A 58 -4.30 17.34 -0.14
CA SER A 58 -3.66 16.96 -1.40
C SER A 58 -2.15 16.75 -1.23
N ALA A 59 -1.47 17.62 -0.50
CA ALA A 59 -0.05 17.47 -0.17
C ALA A 59 0.22 16.15 0.58
N ILE A 60 -0.58 15.85 1.61
CA ILE A 60 -0.48 14.59 2.36
C ILE A 60 -0.66 13.39 1.42
N ARG A 61 -1.69 13.41 0.56
CA ARG A 61 -1.92 12.30 -0.39
C ARG A 61 -0.79 12.12 -1.39
N ILE A 62 -0.16 13.20 -1.84
CA ILE A 62 1.01 13.14 -2.73
C ILE A 62 2.18 12.45 -2.03
N HIS A 63 2.48 12.83 -0.78
CA HIS A 63 3.57 12.23 -0.01
C HIS A 63 3.28 10.78 0.37
N ALA A 64 2.04 10.48 0.79
CA ALA A 64 1.60 9.14 1.19
C ALA A 64 1.63 8.10 0.06
N GLN A 65 1.73 8.51 -1.20
CA GLN A 65 1.92 7.58 -2.33
C GLN A 65 3.31 6.95 -2.36
N ARG A 66 4.30 7.56 -1.70
CA ARG A 66 5.71 7.19 -1.81
C ARG A 66 6.35 6.88 -0.46
N GLU A 67 5.85 7.53 0.60
CA GLU A 67 6.46 7.51 1.92
C GLU A 67 5.43 7.17 2.99
N ALA A 68 5.82 6.32 3.95
CA ALA A 68 4.98 5.96 5.09
C ALA A 68 5.00 7.02 6.20
N ALA A 69 6.04 7.86 6.25
CA ALA A 69 6.17 8.99 7.15
C ALA A 69 6.87 10.12 6.39
N PHE A 70 6.41 11.35 6.59
CA PHE A 70 6.85 12.51 5.80
C PHE A 70 7.05 13.73 6.70
N ALA A 71 7.97 14.60 6.32
CA ALA A 71 8.34 15.77 7.11
C ALA A 71 7.25 16.84 7.04
N VAL A 72 6.92 17.46 8.18
CA VAL A 72 5.93 18.54 8.24
C VAL A 72 6.27 19.72 7.30
N PRO A 73 7.53 20.18 7.20
CA PRO A 73 7.91 21.24 6.26
C PRO A 73 7.63 20.91 4.79
N ASP A 74 7.70 19.63 4.42
CA ASP A 74 7.43 19.19 3.04
C ASP A 74 5.94 19.18 2.74
N ILE A 75 5.09 18.89 3.72
CA ILE A 75 3.64 19.11 3.59
C ILE A 75 3.36 20.60 3.34
N THR A 76 3.96 21.48 4.14
CA THR A 76 3.75 22.93 4.02
C THR A 76 4.20 23.46 2.66
N ARG A 77 5.40 23.07 2.22
CA ARG A 77 5.93 23.43 0.91
C ARG A 77 5.00 22.96 -0.21
N THR A 78 4.68 21.67 -0.26
CA THR A 78 3.82 21.10 -1.30
C THR A 78 2.43 21.73 -1.29
N ALA A 79 1.85 21.99 -0.12
CA ALA A 79 0.54 22.63 0.00
C ALA A 79 0.52 24.06 -0.56
N LEU A 80 1.60 24.83 -0.36
CA LEU A 80 1.75 26.17 -0.92
C LEU A 80 2.01 26.14 -2.43
N ASP A 81 2.79 25.17 -2.91
CA ASP A 81 3.10 24.99 -4.33
C ASP A 81 1.86 24.67 -5.18
N LEU A 82 0.79 24.14 -4.57
CA LEU A 82 -0.51 23.96 -5.23
C LEU A 82 -1.19 25.30 -5.60
N GLY A 83 -0.70 26.43 -5.09
CA GLY A 83 -1.07 27.78 -5.56
C GLY A 83 -2.52 28.19 -5.28
N LEU A 84 -3.18 27.60 -4.28
CA LEU A 84 -4.57 27.93 -3.97
C LEU A 84 -4.69 29.34 -3.40
N LYS A 85 -5.55 30.16 -4.03
CA LYS A 85 -5.68 31.60 -3.74
C LYS A 85 -5.89 31.90 -2.25
N GLY A 86 -5.03 32.73 -1.69
CA GLY A 86 -5.12 33.22 -0.31
C GLY A 86 -4.70 32.22 0.76
N VAL A 87 -4.32 30.99 0.40
CA VAL A 87 -3.70 30.05 1.34
C VAL A 87 -2.29 30.56 1.67
N THR A 88 -1.97 30.60 2.96
CA THR A 88 -0.66 31.05 3.47
C THR A 88 -0.07 29.97 4.37
N ALA A 89 1.22 30.09 4.70
CA ALA A 89 1.88 29.16 5.63
C ALA A 89 1.10 29.03 6.95
N ALA A 90 0.63 30.14 7.52
CA ALA A 90 -0.15 30.12 8.75
C ALA A 90 -1.45 29.29 8.66
N HIS A 91 -2.15 29.34 7.52
CA HIS A 91 -3.34 28.51 7.31
C HIS A 91 -2.97 27.02 7.22
N VAL A 92 -1.86 26.71 6.56
CA VAL A 92 -1.36 25.33 6.43
C VAL A 92 -0.92 24.79 7.80
N ASP A 93 -0.13 25.55 8.55
CA ASP A 93 0.37 25.16 9.87
C ASP A 93 -0.78 24.95 10.87
N ALA A 94 -1.79 25.84 10.84
CA ALA A 94 -3.00 25.69 11.64
C ALA A 94 -3.74 24.39 11.29
N ARG A 95 -3.86 24.07 9.99
CA ARG A 95 -4.53 22.85 9.53
C ARG A 95 -3.76 21.59 9.88
N VAL A 96 -2.44 21.57 9.70
CA VAL A 96 -1.60 20.41 10.09
C VAL A 96 -1.71 20.17 11.60
N SER A 97 -1.63 21.25 12.40
CA SER A 97 -1.81 21.16 13.86
C SER A 97 -3.17 20.61 14.25
N GLU A 98 -4.23 20.98 13.53
CA GLU A 98 -5.58 20.44 13.73
C GLU A 98 -5.66 18.94 13.41
N LEU A 99 -5.08 18.50 12.29
CA LEU A 99 -5.04 17.10 11.90
C LEU A 99 -4.26 16.25 12.92
N ILE A 100 -3.19 16.78 13.51
CA ILE A 100 -2.45 16.11 14.59
C ILE A 100 -3.31 15.98 15.84
N ARG A 101 -3.96 17.06 16.29
CA ARG A 101 -4.85 17.03 17.47
C ARG A 101 -6.01 16.05 17.32
N ASN A 102 -6.51 15.89 16.11
CA ASN A 102 -7.63 14.98 15.79
C ASN A 102 -7.17 13.58 15.37
N GLU A 103 -5.89 13.25 15.56
CA GLU A 103 -5.29 11.95 15.23
C GLU A 103 -5.48 11.53 13.76
N LYS A 104 -5.67 12.50 12.87
CA LYS A 104 -5.67 12.30 11.40
C LYS A 104 -4.26 12.32 10.82
N LEU A 105 -3.33 12.93 11.56
CA LEU A 105 -1.90 12.75 11.41
C LEU A 105 -1.35 12.29 12.75
N ILE A 106 -0.51 11.27 12.74
CA ILE A 106 0.12 10.74 13.94
C ILE A 106 1.57 11.25 13.94
N PRO A 107 1.98 12.02 14.97
CA PRO A 107 3.36 12.47 15.06
C PRO A 107 4.28 11.28 15.30
N GLY A 108 5.46 11.31 14.68
CA GLY A 108 6.52 10.34 14.96
C GLY A 108 6.94 10.42 16.43
N LYS A 109 7.45 9.30 16.97
CA LYS A 109 8.13 9.33 18.26
C LYS A 109 9.45 10.06 18.08
N GLU A 110 9.63 11.16 18.80
CA GLU A 110 10.86 11.93 18.74
C GLU A 110 11.51 11.99 20.13
N ASP A 111 12.78 11.59 20.19
CA ASP A 111 13.63 11.73 21.38
C ASP A 111 14.25 13.13 21.47
N ARG A 112 13.72 14.11 20.72
CA ARG A 112 14.22 15.48 20.75
C ARG A 112 13.77 16.19 22.03
N ILE A 113 14.74 16.84 22.67
CA ILE A 113 14.55 17.60 23.91
C ILE A 113 13.59 18.79 23.72
N ASP A 114 13.50 19.34 22.51
CA ASP A 114 12.67 20.51 22.19
C ASP A 114 11.19 20.18 21.87
N GLY A 115 10.84 18.89 21.76
CA GLY A 115 9.47 18.45 21.47
C GLY A 115 8.94 18.84 20.08
N VAL A 116 9.82 19.28 19.18
CA VAL A 116 9.44 19.65 17.80
C VAL A 116 9.14 18.40 17.01
N VAL A 117 7.91 18.27 16.49
CA VAL A 117 7.50 17.19 15.58
C VAL A 117 8.12 17.43 14.20
N THR A 118 9.07 16.60 13.80
CA THR A 118 9.68 16.68 12.47
C THR A 118 8.91 15.89 11.42
N HIS A 119 8.35 14.74 11.81
CA HIS A 119 7.68 13.81 10.90
C HIS A 119 6.31 13.40 11.42
N VAL A 120 5.41 13.16 10.47
CA VAL A 120 4.08 12.63 10.72
C VAL A 120 3.80 11.44 9.80
N THR A 121 2.90 10.58 10.23
CA THR A 121 2.32 9.50 9.42
C THR A 121 0.80 9.59 9.46
N THR A 122 0.10 8.74 8.71
CA THR A 122 -1.36 8.66 8.76
C THR A 122 -1.82 7.40 9.50
N PRO A 123 -3.03 7.40 10.10
CA PRO A 123 -3.61 6.20 10.69
C PRO A 123 -3.69 5.02 9.72
N GLU A 124 -3.95 5.28 8.45
CA GLU A 124 -4.06 4.27 7.40
C GLU A 124 -2.69 3.61 7.11
N ALA A 125 -1.61 4.40 7.06
CA ALA A 125 -0.25 3.88 6.91
C ALA A 125 0.13 2.98 8.10
N LEU A 126 -0.16 3.41 9.33
CA LEU A 126 0.06 2.59 10.53
C LEU A 126 -0.79 1.32 10.56
N ALA A 127 -2.05 1.40 10.13
CA ALA A 127 -2.92 0.23 10.04
C ALA A 127 -2.39 -0.78 9.02
N THR A 128 -1.90 -0.29 7.88
CA THR A 128 -1.28 -1.12 6.84
C THR A 128 -0.03 -1.83 7.39
N GLU A 129 0.87 -1.09 8.05
CA GLU A 129 2.09 -1.66 8.64
C GLU A 129 1.77 -2.71 9.72
N ARG A 130 0.82 -2.42 10.61
CA ARG A 130 0.36 -3.39 11.62
C ARG A 130 -0.23 -4.64 10.97
N GLY A 131 -0.96 -4.49 9.86
CA GLY A 131 -1.48 -5.60 9.09
C GLY A 131 -0.37 -6.48 8.50
N ILE A 132 0.65 -5.87 7.90
CA ILE A 132 1.81 -6.58 7.34
C ILE A 132 2.53 -7.37 8.45
N LEU A 133 2.81 -6.74 9.59
CA LEU A 133 3.47 -7.39 10.72
C LEU A 133 2.63 -8.54 11.31
N ALA A 134 1.31 -8.34 11.42
CA ALA A 134 0.41 -9.38 11.90
C ALA A 134 0.38 -10.59 10.97
N GLU A 135 0.40 -10.38 9.65
CA GLU A 135 0.48 -11.47 8.66
C GLU A 135 1.82 -12.21 8.71
N ILE A 136 2.93 -11.50 8.94
CA ILE A 136 4.25 -12.12 9.15
C ILE A 136 4.23 -12.97 10.42
N GLU A 137 3.71 -12.44 11.53
CA GLU A 137 3.67 -13.17 12.80
C GLU A 137 2.79 -14.43 12.70
N ARG A 138 1.60 -14.28 12.11
CA ARG A 138 0.69 -15.41 11.85
C ARG A 138 1.30 -16.44 10.91
N GLY A 139 2.24 -16.06 10.07
CA GLY A 139 2.93 -16.95 9.15
C GLY A 139 4.00 -17.83 9.80
N LYS A 140 4.47 -17.51 11.01
CA LYS A 140 5.53 -18.26 11.68
C LYS A 140 5.05 -19.64 12.10
N GLY A 141 5.77 -20.69 11.70
CA GLY A 141 5.41 -22.08 11.98
C GLY A 141 4.20 -22.64 11.22
N GLU A 142 3.50 -21.81 10.42
CA GLU A 142 2.29 -22.18 9.68
C GLU A 142 2.54 -22.52 8.19
N GLY A 143 3.81 -22.65 7.82
CA GLY A 143 4.29 -23.05 6.50
C GLY A 143 4.48 -24.56 6.35
N ARG A 144 4.71 -25.00 5.12
CA ARG A 144 5.02 -26.40 4.80
C ARG A 144 6.52 -26.54 4.55
N VAL A 145 7.18 -27.36 5.35
CA VAL A 145 8.54 -27.85 5.04
C VAL A 145 8.49 -28.62 3.72
N ILE A 146 9.21 -28.14 2.72
CA ILE A 146 9.18 -28.70 1.36
C ILE A 146 10.15 -29.87 1.26
N VAL A 147 11.36 -29.69 1.78
CA VAL A 147 12.41 -30.72 1.79
C VAL A 147 12.93 -30.89 3.20
N SER A 148 13.16 -32.14 3.63
CA SER A 148 13.73 -32.44 4.94
C SER A 148 15.13 -31.85 5.09
N ALA A 149 15.48 -31.36 6.29
CA ALA A 149 16.80 -30.79 6.58
C ALA A 149 17.96 -31.75 6.26
N ASP A 150 17.76 -33.06 6.40
CA ASP A 150 18.81 -34.07 6.18
C ASP A 150 19.22 -34.22 4.72
N THR A 151 18.32 -33.91 3.78
CA THR A 151 18.55 -34.13 2.33
C THR A 151 18.56 -32.84 1.51
N VAL A 152 18.27 -31.69 2.13
CA VAL A 152 18.08 -30.41 1.41
C VAL A 152 19.31 -29.97 0.63
N ILE A 153 20.52 -30.14 1.16
CA ILE A 153 21.75 -29.72 0.48
C ILE A 153 22.01 -30.55 -0.78
N GLU A 154 21.83 -31.87 -0.68
CA GLU A 154 21.96 -32.78 -1.82
C GLU A 154 20.92 -32.44 -2.91
N ARG A 155 19.67 -32.21 -2.49
CA ARG A 155 18.55 -31.81 -3.35
C ARG A 155 18.81 -30.47 -4.06
N ILE A 156 19.34 -29.46 -3.35
CA ILE A 156 19.72 -28.17 -3.95
C ILE A 156 20.85 -28.36 -4.96
N ASN A 157 21.89 -29.13 -4.64
CA ASN A 157 23.02 -29.37 -5.54
C ASN A 157 22.56 -30.08 -6.81
N ALA A 158 21.76 -31.14 -6.69
CA ALA A 158 21.18 -31.86 -7.81
C ALA A 158 20.31 -30.94 -8.69
N ALA A 159 19.52 -30.06 -8.07
CA ALA A 159 18.67 -29.11 -8.80
C ALA A 159 19.44 -27.95 -9.43
N SER A 160 20.64 -27.60 -8.94
CA SER A 160 21.45 -26.48 -9.44
C SER A 160 22.31 -26.86 -10.66
N GLY A 161 22.51 -28.16 -10.91
CA GLY A 161 23.31 -28.67 -12.03
C GLY A 161 24.74 -28.13 -11.99
N ASP A 162 25.26 -27.67 -13.13
CA ASP A 162 26.63 -27.13 -13.23
C ASP A 162 26.82 -25.75 -12.56
N LYS A 163 25.74 -25.14 -12.07
CA LYS A 163 25.79 -23.81 -11.44
C LYS A 163 25.91 -23.95 -9.92
N GLU A 164 27.13 -24.00 -9.42
CA GLU A 164 27.38 -24.00 -7.99
C GLU A 164 26.82 -22.73 -7.32
N LEU A 165 26.04 -22.94 -6.26
CA LEU A 165 25.55 -21.84 -5.42
C LEU A 165 26.64 -21.43 -4.43
N ASN A 166 26.85 -20.13 -4.27
CA ASN A 166 27.70 -19.63 -3.18
C ASN A 166 27.04 -19.85 -1.81
N ALA A 167 27.81 -19.66 -0.73
CA ALA A 167 27.33 -19.91 0.63
C ALA A 167 26.04 -19.16 0.99
N GLY A 168 25.89 -17.91 0.55
CA GLY A 168 24.68 -17.11 0.82
C GLY A 168 23.46 -17.60 0.05
N GLN A 169 23.64 -17.98 -1.21
CA GLN A 169 22.58 -18.59 -2.02
C GLN A 169 22.17 -19.96 -1.48
N MET A 170 23.13 -20.79 -1.07
CA MET A 170 22.87 -22.10 -0.46
C MET A 170 22.08 -21.95 0.83
N ALA A 171 22.47 -21.02 1.70
CA ALA A 171 21.76 -20.72 2.93
C ALA A 171 20.32 -20.23 2.66
N ALA A 172 20.14 -19.36 1.67
CA ALA A 172 18.83 -18.85 1.28
C ALA A 172 17.91 -19.95 0.70
N ALA A 173 18.43 -20.78 -0.21
CA ALA A 173 17.68 -21.92 -0.76
C ALA A 173 17.32 -22.94 0.31
N THR A 174 18.26 -23.24 1.21
CA THR A 174 18.03 -24.14 2.35
C THR A 174 16.89 -23.61 3.21
N MET A 175 16.97 -22.35 3.64
CA MET A 175 15.94 -21.71 4.44
C MET A 175 14.58 -21.71 3.73
N ALA A 176 14.53 -21.42 2.43
CA ALA A 176 13.29 -21.42 1.66
C ALA A 176 12.64 -22.81 1.56
N LEU A 177 13.42 -23.89 1.54
CA LEU A 177 12.93 -25.26 1.39
C LEU A 177 12.63 -25.96 2.72
N THR A 178 13.32 -25.57 3.80
CA THR A 178 13.21 -26.26 5.10
C THR A 178 12.43 -25.49 6.16
N SER A 179 12.15 -24.20 5.94
CA SER A 179 11.42 -23.39 6.91
C SER A 179 9.98 -23.88 7.08
N ALA A 180 9.52 -23.85 8.33
CA ALA A 180 8.11 -24.00 8.67
C ALA A 180 7.37 -22.66 8.67
N ASP A 181 7.98 -21.56 8.23
CA ASP A 181 7.32 -20.26 8.12
C ASP A 181 6.70 -20.06 6.73
N ARG A 182 5.56 -19.36 6.66
CA ARG A 182 4.89 -19.02 5.39
C ARG A 182 5.63 -17.96 4.59
N ILE A 183 6.46 -17.14 5.24
CA ILE A 183 7.17 -16.02 4.63
C ILE A 183 8.65 -16.14 4.95
N VAL A 184 9.47 -16.26 3.92
CA VAL A 184 10.93 -16.24 4.02
C VAL A 184 11.44 -15.06 3.20
N ALA A 185 12.13 -14.13 3.86
CA ALA A 185 12.73 -12.98 3.20
C ALA A 185 14.19 -13.27 2.83
N VAL A 186 14.54 -13.08 1.56
CA VAL A 186 15.91 -13.24 1.07
C VAL A 186 16.41 -11.93 0.48
N GLN A 187 17.52 -11.42 1.02
CA GLN A 187 18.20 -10.23 0.53
C GLN A 187 19.49 -10.61 -0.20
N GLY A 188 19.76 -9.95 -1.33
CA GLY A 188 21.02 -10.12 -2.05
C GLY A 188 21.32 -8.94 -2.95
N VAL A 189 22.60 -8.62 -3.12
CA VAL A 189 23.07 -7.52 -3.98
C VAL A 189 22.71 -7.76 -5.46
N SER A 190 22.72 -6.70 -6.26
CA SER A 190 22.46 -6.82 -7.71
C SER A 190 23.51 -7.69 -8.37
N GLY A 191 23.11 -8.52 -9.34
CA GLY A 191 24.02 -9.45 -10.03
C GLY A 191 24.46 -10.68 -9.22
N ALA A 192 24.04 -10.82 -7.96
CA ALA A 192 24.45 -11.93 -7.09
C ALA A 192 23.83 -13.31 -7.43
N GLY A 193 23.28 -13.51 -8.63
CA GLY A 193 22.73 -14.80 -9.07
C GLY A 193 21.46 -15.28 -8.34
N LYS A 194 20.63 -14.36 -7.81
CA LYS A 194 19.37 -14.69 -7.10
C LYS A 194 18.44 -15.59 -7.92
N SER A 195 18.35 -15.37 -9.23
CA SER A 195 17.48 -16.17 -10.12
C SER A 195 17.95 -17.63 -10.23
N THR A 196 19.26 -17.88 -10.20
CA THR A 196 19.81 -19.26 -10.18
C THR A 196 19.38 -19.98 -8.90
N MET A 197 19.48 -19.31 -7.77
CA MET A 197 19.04 -19.84 -6.47
C MET A 197 17.51 -20.11 -6.47
N LEU A 198 16.72 -19.16 -6.97
CA LEU A 198 15.26 -19.33 -7.09
C LEU A 198 14.86 -20.46 -8.05
N ALA A 199 15.60 -20.66 -9.15
CA ALA A 199 15.37 -21.78 -10.05
C ALA A 199 15.56 -23.13 -9.35
N SER A 200 16.60 -23.25 -8.51
CA SER A 200 16.85 -24.45 -7.72
C SER A 200 15.76 -24.71 -6.67
N VAL A 201 15.31 -23.65 -5.99
CA VAL A 201 14.17 -23.72 -5.06
C VAL A 201 12.92 -24.18 -5.82
N ALA A 202 12.60 -23.55 -6.96
CA ALA A 202 11.41 -23.84 -7.72
C ALA A 202 11.34 -25.31 -8.17
N ARG A 203 12.43 -25.85 -8.72
CA ARG A 203 12.54 -27.26 -9.12
C ARG A 203 12.25 -28.21 -7.96
N ASN A 204 12.78 -27.92 -6.77
CA ASN A 204 12.52 -28.72 -5.58
C ASN A 204 11.06 -28.65 -5.15
N VAL A 205 10.43 -27.48 -5.21
CA VAL A 205 8.98 -27.35 -4.92
C VAL A 205 8.14 -28.18 -5.89
N GLU A 206 8.46 -28.12 -7.19
CA GLU A 206 7.74 -28.86 -8.23
C GLU A 206 7.93 -30.38 -8.13
N GLN A 207 9.12 -30.85 -7.77
CA GLN A 207 9.39 -32.26 -7.49
C GLN A 207 8.54 -32.80 -6.34
N GLU A 208 8.22 -31.96 -5.36
CA GLU A 208 7.32 -32.28 -4.24
C GLU A 208 5.84 -31.98 -4.57
N GLY A 209 5.51 -31.87 -5.86
CA GLY A 209 4.14 -31.66 -6.37
C GLY A 209 3.57 -30.27 -6.12
N GLY A 210 4.40 -29.30 -5.71
CA GLY A 210 3.97 -27.91 -5.52
C GLY A 210 3.93 -27.12 -6.83
N LYS A 211 3.19 -26.01 -6.83
CA LYS A 211 3.18 -25.03 -7.92
C LYS A 211 3.95 -23.78 -7.50
N VAL A 212 4.81 -23.27 -8.37
CA VAL A 212 5.56 -22.03 -8.16
C VAL A 212 5.03 -20.95 -9.08
N VAL A 213 4.79 -19.76 -8.53
CA VAL A 213 4.37 -18.57 -9.28
C VAL A 213 5.29 -17.41 -8.90
N GLY A 214 5.96 -16.84 -9.90
CA GLY A 214 6.75 -15.63 -9.75
C GLY A 214 5.89 -14.37 -9.83
N LEU A 215 6.08 -13.46 -8.89
CA LEU A 215 5.40 -12.16 -8.90
C LEU A 215 6.44 -11.04 -8.92
N ALA A 216 6.23 -10.02 -9.75
CA ALA A 216 7.08 -8.83 -9.79
C ALA A 216 6.27 -7.55 -10.00
N LEU A 217 6.85 -6.40 -9.66
CA LEU A 217 6.18 -5.10 -9.82
C LEU A 217 6.10 -4.66 -11.29
N MET A 218 7.13 -4.97 -12.09
CA MET A 218 7.22 -4.59 -13.49
C MET A 218 7.12 -5.82 -14.40
N LYS A 219 6.43 -5.69 -15.53
CA LYS A 219 6.29 -6.77 -16.51
C LYS A 219 7.66 -7.31 -16.98
N ALA A 220 8.59 -6.42 -17.33
CA ALA A 220 9.93 -6.84 -17.75
C ALA A 220 10.68 -7.66 -16.67
N THR A 221 10.43 -7.38 -15.39
CA THR A 221 11.01 -8.16 -14.28
C THR A 221 10.33 -9.52 -14.13
N ALA A 222 9.00 -9.58 -14.28
CA ALA A 222 8.26 -10.84 -14.26
C ALA A 222 8.68 -11.75 -15.42
N ASP A 223 8.76 -11.21 -16.65
CA ASP A 223 9.17 -11.94 -17.84
C ASP A 223 10.59 -12.50 -17.68
N ARG A 224 11.52 -11.69 -17.16
CA ARG A 224 12.89 -12.12 -16.87
C ARG A 224 12.94 -13.20 -15.79
N LEU A 225 12.21 -13.03 -14.69
CA LEU A 225 12.14 -14.01 -13.62
C LEU A 225 11.62 -15.36 -14.15
N GLY A 226 10.55 -15.34 -14.95
CA GLY A 226 10.00 -16.55 -15.54
C GLY A 226 10.97 -17.24 -16.49
N ALA A 227 11.65 -16.47 -17.35
CA ALA A 227 12.65 -17.01 -18.27
C ALA A 227 13.87 -17.60 -17.55
N GLU A 228 14.37 -16.95 -16.49
CA GLU A 228 15.57 -17.39 -15.77
C GLU A 228 15.30 -18.55 -14.80
N ALA A 229 14.14 -18.54 -14.12
CA ALA A 229 13.78 -19.56 -13.14
C ALA A 229 12.94 -20.71 -13.71
N GLY A 230 12.40 -20.57 -14.93
CA GLY A 230 11.56 -21.58 -15.58
C GLY A 230 10.17 -21.71 -14.98
N ILE A 231 9.63 -20.63 -14.38
CA ILE A 231 8.35 -20.63 -13.67
C ILE A 231 7.33 -19.69 -14.33
N GLU A 232 6.04 -19.97 -14.13
CA GLU A 232 4.98 -19.02 -14.46
C GLU A 232 5.21 -17.72 -13.69
N SER A 233 5.30 -16.59 -14.38
CA SER A 233 5.53 -15.28 -13.76
C SER A 233 4.58 -14.22 -14.27
N ARG A 234 4.12 -13.33 -13.38
CA ARG A 234 3.19 -12.24 -13.70
C ARG A 234 3.41 -11.01 -12.83
N THR A 235 2.73 -9.93 -13.15
CA THR A 235 2.78 -8.73 -12.31
C THR A 235 1.91 -8.88 -11.07
N VAL A 236 2.21 -8.16 -9.99
CA VAL A 236 1.37 -8.19 -8.77
C VAL A 236 -0.06 -7.68 -9.06
N SER A 237 -0.24 -6.81 -10.06
CA SER A 237 -1.52 -6.21 -10.42
C SER A 237 -2.32 -6.95 -11.50
N SER A 238 -1.85 -8.11 -11.98
CA SER A 238 -2.51 -8.89 -13.06
C SER A 238 -3.33 -10.05 -12.54
#